data_AF-A0AAN1XVY3-F1
#
_entry.id   AF-A0AAN1XVY3-F1
#
_cell.length_a   1.000
_cell.length_b   1.000
_cell.length_c   1.000
_cell.angle_alpha   90.00
_cell.angle_beta   90.00
_cell.angle_gamma   90.00
#
_symmetry.space_group_name_H-M   'P 1'
#
loop_
_entity.id
_entity.type
_entity.pdbx_description
1 polymer ?
#
loop_
_entity_poly.entity_id
_entity_poly.type
_entity_poly.pdbx_seq_one_letter_code
_entity_poly.pdbx_strand_id
1 'polypeptide(L)'
;MELTQAQLDQFDCDGFLRFERLFTADEVGLLKAEIARTSSANSDAIIRERTGSIRTVYRSHEPDGPTFSPAFHRLVSTPRFLRPAQQVLRDDELYVFHCKSNIKTAIDGTVWMWHQDYGYWQHDGVPRDTMATFLVKSQICCNSGSSIA
;
A
#
# COMPACT_ATOMS: atom_id res chain seq x y z
N MET A 1 -10.42 -3.06 -13.96
CA MET A 1 -9.40 -3.09 -15.02
C MET A 1 -9.13 -4.55 -15.26
N GLU A 2 -9.24 -5.00 -16.49
CA GLU A 2 -8.92 -6.39 -16.84
C GLU A 2 -7.44 -6.49 -17.18
N LEU A 3 -6.76 -7.49 -16.61
CA LEU A 3 -5.39 -7.82 -16.98
C LEU A 3 -5.36 -8.53 -18.33
N THR A 4 -4.36 -8.23 -19.16
CA THR A 4 -4.09 -9.02 -20.36
C THR A 4 -3.45 -10.35 -19.99
N GLN A 5 -3.52 -11.34 -20.89
CA GLN A 5 -2.83 -12.62 -20.66
C GLN A 5 -1.33 -12.41 -20.42
N ALA A 6 -0.69 -11.51 -21.18
CA ALA A 6 0.73 -11.20 -20.99
C ALA A 6 1.05 -10.62 -19.60
N GLN A 7 0.12 -9.87 -19.00
CA GLN A 7 0.28 -9.37 -17.62
C GLN A 7 0.08 -10.48 -16.60
N LEU A 8 -0.85 -11.41 -16.83
CA LEU A 8 -0.99 -12.59 -15.97
C LEU A 8 0.28 -13.44 -16.01
N ASP A 9 0.79 -13.74 -17.21
CA ASP A 9 2.02 -14.51 -17.41
C ASP A 9 3.23 -13.80 -16.77
N GLN A 10 3.30 -12.47 -16.89
CA GLN A 10 4.33 -11.67 -16.22
C GLN A 10 4.23 -11.79 -14.69
N PHE A 11 3.03 -11.70 -14.12
CA PHE A 11 2.86 -11.84 -12.68
C PHE A 11 3.27 -13.25 -12.20
N ASP A 12 2.87 -14.29 -12.92
CA ASP A 12 3.22 -15.68 -12.60
C ASP A 12 4.74 -15.93 -12.68
N CYS A 13 5.46 -15.22 -13.56
CA CYS A 13 6.93 -15.31 -13.69
C CYS A 13 7.69 -14.44 -12.69
N ASP A 14 7.34 -13.15 -12.60
CA ASP A 14 8.13 -12.12 -11.90
C ASP A 14 7.64 -11.84 -10.47
N GLY A 15 6.39 -12.22 -10.16
CA GLY A 15 5.75 -11.98 -8.87
C GLY A 15 5.23 -10.56 -8.66
N PHE A 16 5.26 -9.69 -9.68
CA PHE A 16 4.72 -8.32 -9.58
C PHE A 16 4.28 -7.73 -10.92
N LEU A 17 3.43 -6.71 -10.86
CA LEU A 17 3.05 -5.87 -12.00
C LEU A 17 3.24 -4.39 -11.68
N ARG A 18 3.60 -3.60 -12.70
CA ARG A 18 3.81 -2.15 -12.58
C ARG A 18 2.88 -1.39 -13.53
N PHE A 19 2.08 -0.51 -12.96
CA PHE A 19 1.20 0.39 -13.71
C PHE A 19 1.64 1.83 -13.51
N GLU A 20 1.98 2.52 -14.60
CA GLU A 20 2.30 3.95 -14.54
C GLU A 20 1.03 4.79 -14.62
N ARG A 21 0.96 5.86 -13.81
CA ARG A 21 -0.12 6.86 -13.87
C ARG A 21 -1.54 6.27 -13.73
N LEU A 22 -1.69 5.21 -12.93
CA LEU A 22 -2.99 4.57 -12.66
C LEU A 22 -3.95 5.47 -11.86
N PHE A 23 -3.39 6.45 -11.14
CA PHE A 23 -4.10 7.49 -10.41
C PHE A 23 -3.68 8.87 -10.90
N THR A 24 -4.60 9.82 -10.89
CA THR A 24 -4.32 11.22 -11.24
C THR A 24 -3.56 11.93 -10.13
N ALA A 25 -2.96 13.08 -10.45
CA ALA A 25 -2.28 13.91 -9.45
C ALA A 25 -3.25 14.35 -8.33
N ASP A 26 -4.51 14.64 -8.65
CA ASP A 26 -5.53 15.04 -7.68
C ASP A 26 -5.91 13.88 -6.74
N GLU A 27 -6.06 12.68 -7.29
CA GLU A 27 -6.32 11.47 -6.49
C GLU A 27 -5.17 11.19 -5.52
N VAL A 28 -3.93 11.28 -6.00
CA VAL A 28 -2.73 11.14 -5.15
C VAL A 28 -2.65 12.26 -4.11
N GLY A 29 -2.99 13.49 -4.49
CA GLY A 29 -3.06 14.65 -3.59
C GLY A 29 -4.06 14.43 -2.45
N LEU A 30 -5.26 13.92 -2.76
CA LEU A 30 -6.26 13.56 -1.77
C LEU A 30 -5.76 12.49 -0.79
N LEU A 31 -5.14 11.42 -1.29
CA LEU A 31 -4.58 10.37 -0.42
C LEU A 31 -3.52 10.92 0.53
N LYS A 32 -2.65 11.82 0.05
CA LYS A 32 -1.64 12.48 0.89
C LYS A 32 -2.27 13.36 1.96
N ALA A 33 -3.30 14.14 1.61
CA ALA A 33 -4.02 14.98 2.56
C ALA A 33 -4.69 14.14 3.65
N GLU A 34 -5.28 13.01 3.27
CA GLU A 34 -5.92 12.09 4.22
C GLU A 34 -4.90 11.43 5.16
N ILE A 35 -3.72 11.02 4.67
CA ILE A 35 -2.62 10.54 5.54
C ILE A 35 -2.24 11.62 6.55
N ALA A 36 -2.05 12.87 6.10
CA ALA A 36 -1.69 13.97 7.00
C ALA A 36 -2.77 14.20 8.07
N ARG A 37 -4.05 14.21 7.67
CA ARG A 37 -5.19 14.36 8.58
C ARG A 37 -5.24 13.23 9.62
N THR A 38 -5.18 11.98 9.19
CA THR A 38 -5.36 10.82 10.08
C THR A 38 -4.15 10.58 10.99
N SER A 39 -2.95 10.99 10.56
CA SER A 39 -1.72 10.87 11.36
C SER A 39 -1.66 11.77 12.61
N SER A 40 -2.61 12.68 12.77
CA SER A 40 -2.77 13.53 13.95
C SER A 40 -3.50 12.84 15.11
N ALA A 41 -4.13 11.69 14.87
CA ALA A 41 -4.81 10.94 15.91
C ALA A 41 -3.82 10.43 16.98
N ASN A 42 -4.31 10.28 18.21
CA ASN A 42 -3.57 9.63 19.29
C ASN A 42 -4.05 8.17 19.39
N SER A 43 -3.39 7.28 18.65
CA SER A 43 -3.73 5.86 18.59
C SER A 43 -2.47 5.02 18.30
N ASP A 44 -2.52 3.78 18.79
CA ASP A 44 -1.62 2.68 18.47
C ASP A 44 -1.56 2.32 16.97
N ALA A 45 -2.56 2.72 16.18
CA ALA A 45 -2.54 2.60 14.72
C ALA A 45 -1.51 3.52 14.04
N ILE A 46 -0.85 4.43 14.79
CA ILE A 46 0.17 5.34 14.27
C ILE A 46 1.52 5.00 14.90
N ILE A 47 2.41 4.46 14.08
CA ILE A 47 3.79 4.19 14.48
C ILE A 47 4.64 5.42 14.20
N ARG A 48 5.39 5.85 15.21
CA ARG A 48 6.32 6.97 15.15
C ARG A 48 7.76 6.46 15.23
N GLU A 49 8.66 7.14 14.52
CA GLU A 49 10.09 6.97 14.74
C GLU A 49 10.48 7.46 16.14
N ARG A 50 11.68 7.11 16.59
CA ARG A 50 12.24 7.59 17.87
C ARG A 50 12.26 9.12 17.96
N THR A 51 12.40 9.81 16.83
CA THR A 51 12.40 11.28 16.72
C THR A 51 10.99 11.89 16.84
N GLY A 52 9.94 11.07 16.94
CA GLY A 52 8.54 11.49 17.02
C GLY A 52 7.86 11.69 15.67
N SER A 53 8.62 11.63 14.57
CA SER A 53 8.09 11.69 13.21
C SER A 53 7.23 10.46 12.88
N ILE A 54 6.22 10.62 12.04
CA ILE A 54 5.31 9.52 11.66
C ILE A 54 6.04 8.58 10.71
N ARG A 55 6.01 7.28 11.02
CA ARG A 55 6.59 6.20 10.20
C ARG A 55 5.54 5.45 9.42
N THR A 56 4.47 5.02 10.10
CA THR A 56 3.41 4.23 9.48
C THR A 56 2.06 4.59 10.08
N VAL A 57 1.05 4.72 9.22
CA VAL A 57 -0.37 4.84 9.61
C VAL A 57 -1.08 3.58 9.14
N TYR A 58 -1.70 2.87 10.07
CA TYR A 58 -2.44 1.64 9.81
C TYR A 58 -3.94 1.88 9.75
N ARG A 59 -4.68 0.90 9.22
CA ARG A 59 -6.15 0.77 9.34
C ARG A 59 -6.95 1.93 8.74
N SER A 60 -6.35 2.75 7.86
CA SER A 60 -7.03 3.94 7.28
C SER A 60 -8.31 3.61 6.48
N HIS A 61 -8.49 2.37 6.07
CA HIS A 61 -9.68 1.89 5.36
C HIS A 61 -10.85 1.44 6.25
N GLU A 62 -10.66 1.30 7.56
CA GLU A 62 -11.66 0.73 8.48
C GLU A 62 -12.60 1.82 9.02
N PRO A 63 -13.92 1.75 8.78
CA PRO A 63 -14.89 2.79 9.16
C PRO A 63 -14.95 3.14 10.65
N ASP A 64 -14.69 2.17 11.50
CA ASP A 64 -14.69 2.27 12.97
C ASP A 64 -13.29 2.55 13.54
N GLY A 65 -12.28 2.67 12.67
CA GLY A 65 -10.90 2.87 13.05
C GLY A 65 -10.56 4.34 13.40
N PRO A 66 -9.59 4.57 14.30
CA PRO A 66 -9.16 5.91 14.72
C PRO A 66 -8.48 6.71 13.60
N THR A 67 -8.05 6.03 12.55
CA THR A 67 -7.37 6.59 11.36
C THR A 67 -8.25 6.53 10.12
N PHE A 68 -9.57 6.32 10.27
CA PHE A 68 -10.49 6.17 9.16
C PHE A 68 -10.39 7.31 8.13
N SER A 69 -10.34 6.93 6.87
CA SER A 69 -10.38 7.78 5.71
C SER A 69 -11.37 7.27 4.68
N PRO A 70 -12.39 8.06 4.29
CA PRO A 70 -13.28 7.73 3.18
C PRO A 70 -12.56 7.54 1.84
N ALA A 71 -11.38 8.15 1.68
CA ALA A 71 -10.57 7.98 0.47
C ALA A 71 -9.90 6.60 0.46
N PHE A 72 -9.27 6.17 1.58
CA PHE A 72 -8.66 4.84 1.67
C PHE A 72 -9.70 3.72 1.66
N HIS A 73 -10.85 3.91 2.29
CA HIS A 73 -11.95 2.95 2.25
C HIS A 73 -12.46 2.68 0.82
N ARG A 74 -12.54 3.73 -0.01
CA ARG A 74 -12.86 3.59 -1.44
C ARG A 74 -11.69 3.09 -2.27
N LEU A 75 -10.46 3.42 -1.88
CA LEU A 75 -9.25 2.98 -2.57
C LEU A 75 -9.11 1.46 -2.53
N VAL A 76 -9.29 0.83 -1.36
CA VAL A 76 -9.09 -0.63 -1.22
C VAL A 76 -10.13 -1.46 -1.99
N SER A 77 -11.26 -0.87 -2.36
CA SER A 77 -12.34 -1.51 -3.12
C SER A 77 -12.42 -1.03 -4.58
N THR A 78 -11.49 -0.18 -5.04
CA THR A 78 -11.57 0.37 -6.40
C THR A 78 -11.37 -0.73 -7.46
N PRO A 79 -12.14 -0.75 -8.56
CA PRO A 79 -11.95 -1.73 -9.64
C PRO A 79 -10.60 -1.66 -10.34
N ARG A 80 -9.83 -0.57 -10.15
CA ARG A 80 -8.45 -0.45 -10.62
C ARG A 80 -7.47 -1.33 -9.83
N PHE A 81 -7.84 -1.75 -8.63
CA PHE A 81 -7.06 -2.64 -7.76
C PHE A 81 -7.75 -4.00 -7.57
N LEU A 82 -9.03 -4.00 -7.16
CA LEU A 82 -9.74 -5.22 -6.80
C LEU A 82 -9.80 -6.22 -7.95
N ARG A 83 -10.08 -5.76 -9.18
CA ARG A 83 -10.14 -6.66 -10.35
C ARG A 83 -8.79 -7.33 -10.65
N PRO A 84 -7.67 -6.60 -10.80
CA PRO A 84 -6.37 -7.24 -10.93
C PRO A 84 -6.03 -8.21 -9.80
N ALA A 85 -6.35 -7.88 -8.55
CA ALA A 85 -6.11 -8.76 -7.41
C ALA A 85 -6.90 -10.08 -7.52
N GLN A 86 -8.17 -10.00 -7.88
CA GLN A 86 -9.01 -11.19 -8.12
C GLN A 86 -8.45 -12.06 -9.25
N GLN A 87 -7.96 -11.42 -10.33
CA GLN A 87 -7.40 -12.13 -11.49
C GLN A 87 -6.09 -12.86 -11.16
N VAL A 88 -5.16 -12.23 -10.43
CA VAL A 88 -3.87 -12.86 -10.08
C VAL A 88 -4.03 -13.92 -8.98
N LEU A 89 -4.95 -13.72 -8.04
CA LEU A 89 -5.24 -14.71 -6.99
C LEU A 89 -6.18 -15.82 -7.46
N ARG A 90 -6.83 -15.64 -8.62
CA ARG A 90 -7.84 -16.56 -9.18
C ARG A 90 -8.98 -16.81 -8.20
N ASP A 91 -9.40 -15.74 -7.51
CA ASP A 91 -10.44 -15.75 -6.48
C ASP A 91 -11.24 -14.44 -6.55
N ASP A 92 -12.56 -14.54 -6.63
CA ASP A 92 -13.47 -13.39 -6.68
C ASP A 92 -13.80 -12.84 -5.29
N GLU A 93 -13.64 -13.63 -4.22
CA GLU A 93 -14.06 -13.28 -2.86
C GLU A 93 -12.88 -12.82 -2.01
N LEU A 94 -12.43 -11.58 -2.26
CA LEU A 94 -11.31 -10.97 -1.54
C LEU A 94 -11.79 -10.06 -0.40
N TYR A 95 -11.00 -10.02 0.67
CA TYR A 95 -11.12 -9.04 1.74
C TYR A 95 -9.78 -8.34 1.99
N VAL A 96 -9.80 -7.21 2.70
CA VAL A 96 -8.58 -6.48 3.04
C VAL A 96 -8.03 -7.04 4.34
N PHE A 97 -6.90 -7.74 4.26
CA PHE A 97 -6.20 -8.22 5.46
C PHE A 97 -5.49 -7.08 6.20
N HIS A 98 -4.85 -6.16 5.46
CA HIS A 98 -4.12 -5.06 6.06
C HIS A 98 -3.99 -3.85 5.14
N CYS A 99 -4.13 -2.64 5.69
CA CYS A 99 -3.87 -1.38 5.01
C CYS A 99 -2.85 -0.57 5.81
N LYS A 100 -1.74 -0.19 5.17
CA LYS A 100 -0.66 0.61 5.77
C LYS A 100 -0.20 1.71 4.82
N SER A 101 -0.02 2.91 5.36
CA SER A 101 0.67 4.01 4.70
C SER A 101 2.04 4.18 5.34
N ASN A 102 3.10 3.93 4.58
CA ASN A 102 4.47 4.10 5.04
C ASN A 102 4.97 5.50 4.66
N ILE A 103 5.30 6.31 5.66
CA ILE A 103 5.85 7.65 5.51
C ILE A 103 7.35 7.53 5.72
N LYS A 104 8.12 7.82 4.68
CA LYS A 104 9.58 7.95 4.78
C LYS A 104 9.91 9.44 4.80
N THR A 105 10.15 9.96 5.99
CA THR A 105 10.60 11.34 6.17
C THR A 105 11.96 11.53 5.49
N ALA A 106 12.17 12.70 4.88
CA ALA A 106 13.46 13.02 4.29
C ALA A 106 14.53 12.98 5.38
N ILE A 107 15.68 12.36 5.05
CA ILE A 107 16.90 12.30 5.87
C ILE A 107 16.78 11.39 7.13
N ASP A 108 15.63 11.37 7.81
CA ASP A 108 15.43 10.70 9.11
C ASP A 108 14.65 9.37 9.04
N GLY A 109 14.27 8.92 7.84
CA GLY A 109 13.52 7.68 7.66
C GLY A 109 14.38 6.42 7.85
N THR A 110 14.00 5.54 8.78
CA THR A 110 14.68 4.25 8.98
C THR A 110 14.58 3.34 7.75
N VAL A 111 15.54 2.42 7.63
CA VAL A 111 15.59 1.45 6.51
C VAL A 111 14.56 0.35 6.72
N TRP A 112 13.82 0.01 5.66
CA TRP A 112 13.07 -1.23 5.59
C TRP A 112 14.01 -2.33 5.11
N MET A 113 14.34 -3.26 6.01
CA MET A 113 15.17 -4.41 5.67
C MET A 113 14.48 -5.29 4.62
N TRP A 114 15.27 -5.99 3.82
CA TRP A 114 14.74 -7.03 2.94
C TRP A 114 13.97 -8.08 3.76
N HIS A 115 12.74 -8.36 3.35
CA HIS A 115 11.90 -9.37 3.96
C HIS A 115 10.84 -9.85 2.97
N GLN A 116 10.19 -10.97 3.32
CA GLN A 116 8.94 -11.41 2.72
C GLN A 116 7.80 -11.10 3.69
N ASP A 117 6.73 -10.50 3.21
CA ASP A 117 5.55 -10.17 4.02
C ASP A 117 4.90 -11.45 4.60
N TYR A 118 4.74 -12.50 3.77
CA TYR A 118 4.05 -13.74 4.17
C TYR A 118 4.70 -14.44 5.38
N GLY A 119 6.04 -14.39 5.51
CA GLY A 119 6.72 -14.98 6.66
C GLY A 119 6.26 -14.38 7.99
N TYR A 120 5.88 -13.10 8.01
CA TYR A 120 5.26 -12.48 9.19
C TYR A 120 3.78 -12.86 9.30
N TRP A 121 3.04 -12.86 8.21
CA TRP A 121 1.61 -13.18 8.22
C TRP A 121 1.29 -14.62 8.65
N GLN A 122 2.22 -15.55 8.45
CA GLN A 122 2.12 -16.89 9.02
C GLN A 122 2.02 -16.86 10.56
N HIS A 123 2.77 -15.96 11.21
CA HIS A 123 2.68 -15.76 12.65
C HIS A 123 1.36 -15.09 13.07
N ASP A 124 0.76 -14.31 12.18
CA ASP A 124 -0.56 -13.69 12.36
C ASP A 124 -1.73 -14.66 12.03
N GLY A 125 -1.43 -15.92 11.73
CA GLY A 125 -2.44 -16.98 11.51
C GLY A 125 -2.89 -17.16 10.07
N VAL A 126 -2.21 -16.56 9.08
CA VAL A 126 -2.50 -16.76 7.66
C VAL A 126 -1.93 -18.11 7.20
N PRO A 127 -2.76 -19.08 6.80
CA PRO A 127 -2.32 -20.46 6.57
C PRO A 127 -1.66 -20.69 5.21
N ARG A 128 -1.89 -19.79 4.24
CA ARG A 128 -1.43 -19.90 2.85
C ARG A 128 -1.06 -18.53 2.30
N ASP A 129 -0.14 -18.51 1.35
CA ASP A 129 0.38 -17.33 0.66
C ASP A 129 -0.57 -16.79 -0.44
N THR A 130 -1.88 -17.01 -0.29
CA THR A 130 -2.92 -16.61 -1.26
C THR A 130 -3.33 -15.14 -1.07
N MET A 131 -2.35 -14.24 -1.13
CA MET A 131 -2.52 -12.81 -0.87
C MET A 131 -1.74 -11.96 -1.87
N ALA A 132 -2.28 -10.79 -2.20
CA ALA A 132 -1.62 -9.83 -3.08
C ALA A 132 -1.50 -8.46 -2.41
N THR A 133 -0.35 -7.82 -2.56
CA THR A 133 -0.11 -6.45 -2.10
C THR A 133 -0.26 -5.48 -3.26
N PHE A 134 -1.03 -4.42 -3.06
CA PHE A 134 -1.11 -3.29 -3.98
C PHE A 134 -0.51 -2.04 -3.37
N LEU A 135 0.43 -1.45 -4.10
CA LEU A 135 1.20 -0.32 -3.63
C LEU A 135 0.91 0.90 -4.50
N VAL A 136 0.45 1.98 -3.87
CA VAL A 136 0.34 3.29 -4.50
C VAL A 136 1.55 4.13 -4.10
N LYS A 137 2.39 4.45 -5.08
CA LYS A 137 3.53 5.34 -4.88
C LYS A 137 3.08 6.80 -5.00
N SER A 138 3.12 7.56 -3.90
CA SER A 138 2.59 8.93 -3.82
C SER A 138 3.64 10.04 -4.03
N GLN A 139 4.93 9.68 -4.11
CA GLN A 139 6.03 10.59 -4.39
C GLN A 139 7.09 9.92 -5.28
N ILE A 140 7.74 10.72 -6.12
CA ILE A 140 8.89 10.27 -6.89
C ILE A 140 10.03 10.01 -5.90
N CYS A 141 10.57 8.78 -5.89
CA CYS A 141 11.84 8.52 -5.23
C CYS A 141 12.93 8.94 -6.22
N CYS A 142 13.67 10.00 -5.91
CA CYS A 142 14.92 10.26 -6.59
C CYS A 142 15.87 9.12 -6.24
N ASN A 143 16.32 8.34 -7.23
CA ASN A 143 17.47 7.47 -7.00
C ASN A 143 18.65 8.38 -6.67
N SER A 144 19.29 8.16 -5.52
CA SER A 144 20.54 8.80 -5.12
C SER A 144 21.71 8.30 -6.00
N GLY A 145 21.60 8.49 -7.32
CA GLY A 145 22.54 7.94 -8.30
C GLY A 145 22.19 8.16 -9.78
N SER A 146 21.12 8.89 -10.11
CA SER A 146 20.86 9.26 -11.52
C SER A 146 20.63 10.76 -11.57
N SER A 147 21.69 11.50 -11.95
CA SER A 147 21.54 12.88 -12.38
C SER A 147 20.53 12.89 -13.53
N ILE A 148 19.40 13.54 -13.31
CA ILE A 148 18.54 13.97 -14.42
C ILE A 148 19.30 15.14 -15.04
N ALA A 149 20.00 14.86 -16.14
CA ALA A 149 20.43 15.87 -17.10
C ALA A 149 19.25 16.21 -18.02
#